data_AF-A0A260RP03-F1
#
_entry.id   AF-A0A260RP03-F1
#
_cell.length_a   1.000
_cell.length_b   1.000
_cell.length_c   1.000
_cell.angle_alpha   90.00
_cell.angle_beta   90.00
_cell.angle_gamma   90.00
#
_symmetry.space_group_name_H-M   'P 1'
#
loop_
_entity.id
_entity.type
_entity.pdbx_description
1 polymer ?
#
loop_
_entity_poly.entity_id
_entity_poly.type
_entity_poly.pdbx_seq_one_letter_code
_entity_poly.pdbx_strand_id
1 'polypeptide(L)'
;MADRQLGEVLDTDSVVPVRSAEVFPDLSGEVAARIERSMASARSGATRRAYDSAWRRFETWCTVAGHHALPAHPATVAAYLVAAADTLTVDGTRAYAPSTFGKWIAAVADRHRATGYDNPCGHEMVRATLSGIRRDYASAGERPRNPRAPLLTSDITTIVDYARRGGAGWASEVLERRDTALLLMGYTGAFRRSELVALECRDVHRDRLDGAHVRIRKSKTDQDGTGTVKALPFTDRHESCPVCAWVRWLQIVAAFDTGGRVAVIRILSRAVEFDSHICRGTLPVVEKRSPLFRSVRKNGNLSDTALSGAAVHAAIRRRATRAGYGPDTVAQLGGHSLRSGFVTQAFRNGADAHAIMRQTGHTTPAMVETYAHENAPLVGNAVTELGL
;
A
#
# COMPACT_ATOMS: atom_id res chain seq x y z
N MET A 1 55.20 -34.73 -59.01
CA MET A 1 54.54 -34.06 -60.15
C MET A 1 53.06 -34.00 -59.79
N ALA A 2 52.64 -32.91 -59.14
CA ALA A 2 51.93 -31.77 -59.76
C ALA A 2 50.47 -32.16 -60.06
N ASP A 3 49.42 -31.43 -59.68
CA ASP A 3 49.26 -30.11 -59.07
C ASP A 3 47.81 -30.00 -58.51
N ARG A 4 47.54 -28.88 -57.85
CA ARG A 4 46.46 -28.48 -56.93
C ARG A 4 45.26 -27.82 -57.63
N GLN A 5 44.04 -27.93 -57.05
CA GLN A 5 42.96 -26.90 -56.90
C GLN A 5 41.59 -27.59 -56.64
N LEU A 6 40.97 -27.51 -55.45
CA LEU A 6 40.10 -26.44 -54.90
C LEU A 6 38.86 -26.11 -55.75
N GLY A 7 37.68 -26.47 -55.23
CA GLY A 7 36.36 -26.11 -55.75
C GLY A 7 35.25 -26.41 -54.73
N GLU A 8 34.86 -25.37 -54.01
CA GLU A 8 33.70 -25.20 -53.11
C GLU A 8 32.36 -25.50 -53.83
N VAL A 9 31.45 -26.24 -53.21
CA VAL A 9 30.00 -25.91 -53.14
C VAL A 9 29.40 -26.60 -51.90
N LEU A 10 29.06 -25.80 -50.89
CA LEU A 10 28.09 -26.15 -49.84
C LEU A 10 26.70 -25.90 -50.40
N ASP A 11 25.81 -26.90 -50.38
CA ASP A 11 24.38 -26.66 -50.56
C ASP A 11 23.64 -26.97 -49.27
N THR A 12 23.03 -25.92 -48.74
CA THR A 12 22.37 -25.85 -47.43
C THR A 12 20.88 -25.71 -47.66
N ASP A 13 20.14 -26.82 -47.63
CA ASP A 13 18.68 -26.79 -47.50
C ASP A 13 18.30 -26.99 -46.02
N SER A 14 18.51 -25.93 -45.24
CA SER A 14 17.91 -25.75 -43.92
C SER A 14 16.76 -24.76 -44.05
N VAL A 15 15.57 -25.30 -44.35
CA VAL A 15 14.33 -24.53 -44.42
C VAL A 15 13.95 -24.08 -43.00
N VAL A 16 14.28 -22.83 -42.67
CA VAL A 16 13.74 -22.15 -41.48
C VAL A 16 12.32 -21.70 -41.79
N PRO A 17 11.30 -22.03 -40.98
CA PRO A 17 9.96 -21.52 -41.19
C PRO A 17 9.94 -20.02 -40.90
N VAL A 18 9.76 -19.22 -41.95
CA VAL A 18 9.52 -17.78 -41.87
C VAL A 18 8.23 -17.58 -41.06
N ARG A 19 8.34 -17.01 -39.86
CA ARG A 19 7.19 -16.50 -39.10
C ARG A 19 6.44 -15.53 -40.01
N SER A 20 5.20 -15.84 -40.36
CA SER A 20 4.30 -14.92 -41.05
C SER A 20 4.25 -13.62 -40.26
N ALA A 21 4.75 -12.52 -40.83
CA ALA A 21 4.61 -11.20 -40.23
C ALA A 21 3.11 -10.94 -40.06
N GLU A 22 2.65 -10.85 -38.82
CA GLU A 22 1.27 -10.49 -38.52
C GLU A 22 0.97 -9.15 -39.21
N VAL A 23 0.05 -9.19 -40.18
CA VAL A 23 -0.40 -7.99 -40.88
C VAL A 23 -1.18 -7.17 -39.86
N PHE A 24 -0.61 -6.05 -39.41
CA PHE A 24 -1.32 -5.10 -38.57
C PHE A 24 -2.54 -4.58 -39.32
N PRO A 25 -3.76 -4.63 -38.74
CA PRO A 25 -4.95 -4.09 -39.38
C PRO A 25 -4.80 -2.57 -39.57
N ASP A 26 -5.35 -2.04 -40.66
CA ASP A 26 -5.44 -0.61 -40.89
C ASP A 26 -6.45 0.01 -39.91
N LEU A 27 -5.93 0.54 -38.81
CA LEU A 27 -6.71 1.15 -37.73
C LEU A 27 -6.67 2.67 -37.88
N SER A 28 -7.84 3.31 -37.78
CA SER A 28 -7.88 4.78 -37.68
C SER A 28 -7.04 5.28 -36.50
N GLY A 29 -6.44 6.47 -36.65
CA GLY A 29 -5.63 7.08 -35.59
C GLY A 29 -6.37 7.25 -34.26
N GLU A 30 -7.70 7.43 -34.30
CA GLU A 30 -8.53 7.50 -33.10
C GLU A 30 -8.63 6.14 -32.38
N VAL A 31 -8.81 5.05 -33.14
CA VAL A 31 -8.90 3.69 -32.60
C VAL A 31 -7.54 3.25 -32.07
N ALA A 32 -6.45 3.53 -32.79
CA ALA A 32 -5.09 3.28 -32.30
C ALA A 32 -4.81 4.02 -30.99
N ALA A 33 -5.14 5.30 -30.91
CA ALA A 33 -4.99 6.09 -29.68
C ALA A 33 -5.89 5.58 -28.54
N ARG A 34 -7.07 5.03 -28.83
CA ARG A 34 -7.95 4.41 -27.83
C ARG A 34 -7.42 3.06 -27.33
N ILE A 35 -6.83 2.25 -28.23
CA ILE A 35 -6.14 1.01 -27.89
C ILE A 35 -4.95 1.32 -26.98
N GLU A 36 -4.12 2.31 -27.33
CA GLU A 36 -3.01 2.76 -26.49
C GLU A 36 -3.46 3.22 -25.11
N ARG A 37 -4.52 4.05 -25.03
CA ARG A 37 -5.11 4.47 -23.73
C ARG A 37 -5.63 3.28 -22.93
N SER A 38 -6.23 2.29 -23.58
CA SER A 38 -6.80 1.11 -22.94
C SER A 38 -5.69 0.18 -22.42
N MET A 39 -4.69 -0.13 -23.25
CA MET A 39 -3.47 -0.84 -22.87
C MET A 39 -2.73 -0.13 -21.74
N ALA A 40 -2.71 1.20 -21.78
CA ALA A 40 -2.17 2.01 -20.71
C ALA A 40 -2.96 1.86 -19.40
N SER A 41 -4.29 1.86 -19.47
CA SER A 41 -5.16 1.73 -18.30
C SER A 41 -5.19 0.33 -17.69
N ALA A 42 -4.79 -0.71 -18.44
CA ALA A 42 -4.74 -2.10 -18.01
C ALA A 42 -3.83 -2.34 -16.78
N ARG A 43 -2.96 -1.37 -16.44
CA ARG A 43 -2.11 -1.46 -15.25
C ARG A 43 -2.23 -0.24 -14.37
N SER A 44 -2.27 -0.48 -13.07
CA SER A 44 -2.25 0.61 -12.09
C SER A 44 -0.98 1.46 -12.24
N GLY A 45 -1.11 2.79 -12.04
CA GLY A 45 0.04 3.70 -12.06
C GLY A 45 1.11 3.33 -11.01
N ALA A 46 0.72 2.68 -9.91
CA ALA A 46 1.65 2.14 -8.93
C ALA A 46 2.47 0.98 -9.49
N THR A 47 1.85 0.05 -10.24
CA THR A 47 2.53 -1.08 -10.91
C THR A 47 3.52 -0.59 -11.96
N ARG A 48 3.14 0.42 -12.75
CA ARG A 48 4.02 1.03 -13.78
C ARG A 48 5.29 1.61 -13.18
N ARG A 49 5.17 2.53 -12.21
CA ARG A 49 6.33 3.10 -11.51
C ARG A 49 7.21 2.03 -10.86
N ALA A 50 6.58 1.00 -10.33
CA ALA A 50 7.25 -0.15 -9.74
C ALA A 50 8.07 -0.94 -10.76
N TYR A 51 7.54 -1.15 -11.97
CA TYR A 51 8.23 -1.83 -13.06
C TYR A 51 9.33 -0.94 -13.64
N ASP A 52 9.08 0.36 -13.85
CA ASP A 52 10.10 1.29 -14.34
C ASP A 52 11.30 1.37 -13.39
N SER A 53 11.07 1.41 -12.08
CA SER A 53 12.14 1.40 -11.09
C SER A 53 12.89 0.06 -11.07
N ALA A 54 12.21 -1.06 -11.29
CA ALA A 54 12.85 -2.36 -11.35
C ALA A 54 13.66 -2.53 -12.65
N TRP A 55 13.13 -2.07 -13.78
CA TRP A 55 13.82 -2.04 -15.07
C TRP A 55 15.09 -1.22 -15.00
N ARG A 56 15.02 0.04 -14.52
CA ARG A 56 16.21 0.89 -14.37
C ARG A 56 17.29 0.23 -13.53
N ARG A 57 16.93 -0.50 -12.47
CA ARG A 57 17.91 -1.23 -11.65
C ARG A 57 18.60 -2.33 -12.44
N PHE A 58 17.85 -3.13 -13.21
CA PHE A 58 18.42 -4.16 -14.06
C PHE A 58 19.32 -3.57 -15.14
N GLU A 59 18.86 -2.52 -15.82
CA GLU A 59 19.60 -1.79 -16.84
C GLU A 59 20.92 -1.21 -16.30
N THR A 60 20.88 -0.53 -15.15
CA THR A 60 22.09 -0.02 -14.48
C THR A 60 23.06 -1.15 -14.12
N TRP A 61 22.56 -2.27 -13.59
CA TRP A 61 23.42 -3.41 -13.28
C TRP A 61 24.06 -4.00 -14.54
N CYS A 62 23.30 -4.15 -15.62
CA CYS A 62 23.80 -4.62 -16.92
C CYS A 62 24.91 -3.70 -17.45
N THR A 63 24.72 -2.37 -17.39
CA THR A 63 25.75 -1.41 -17.81
C THR A 63 27.04 -1.58 -17.01
N VAL A 64 26.95 -1.70 -15.68
CA VAL A 64 28.13 -1.86 -14.80
C VAL A 64 28.81 -3.22 -15.00
N ALA A 65 28.04 -4.28 -15.22
CA ALA A 65 28.55 -5.64 -15.42
C ALA A 65 28.97 -5.95 -16.87
N GLY A 66 28.83 -5.00 -17.80
CA GLY A 66 29.19 -5.19 -19.21
C GLY A 66 28.24 -6.12 -19.99
N HIS A 67 26.95 -6.10 -19.65
CA HIS A 67 25.91 -6.90 -20.31
C HIS A 67 24.89 -6.06 -21.06
N HIS A 68 24.23 -6.66 -22.05
CA HIS A 68 23.09 -6.05 -22.74
C HIS A 68 21.79 -6.27 -21.94
N ALA A 69 21.11 -5.17 -21.62
CA ALA A 69 19.83 -5.22 -20.91
C ALA A 69 18.64 -5.59 -21.82
N LEU A 70 18.74 -5.27 -23.12
CA LEU A 70 17.70 -5.55 -24.10
C LEU A 70 18.31 -5.79 -25.50
N PRO A 71 18.07 -6.95 -26.15
CA PRO A 71 17.56 -8.18 -25.54
C PRO A 71 18.58 -8.77 -24.55
N ALA A 72 18.12 -9.17 -23.37
CA ALA A 72 18.97 -9.86 -22.39
C ALA A 72 18.98 -11.37 -22.62
N HIS A 73 20.13 -12.01 -22.43
CA HIS A 73 20.22 -13.47 -22.38
C HIS A 73 19.68 -14.00 -21.03
N PRO A 74 19.03 -15.19 -20.98
CA PRO A 74 18.58 -15.78 -19.71
C PRO A 74 19.65 -15.86 -18.62
N ALA A 75 20.90 -16.16 -19.00
CA ALA A 75 22.04 -16.20 -18.08
C ALA A 75 22.34 -14.82 -17.45
N THR A 76 22.16 -13.72 -18.20
CA THR A 76 22.32 -12.35 -17.68
C THR A 76 21.28 -12.05 -16.60
N VAL A 77 20.03 -12.48 -16.81
CA VAL A 77 18.97 -12.34 -15.80
C VAL A 77 19.27 -13.19 -14.57
N ALA A 78 19.75 -14.43 -14.75
CA ALA A 78 20.14 -15.30 -13.64
C ALA A 78 21.30 -14.69 -12.82
N ALA A 79 22.35 -14.22 -13.48
CA ALA A 79 23.49 -13.55 -12.83
C ALA A 79 23.07 -12.29 -12.06
N TYR A 80 22.16 -11.49 -12.64
CA TYR A 80 21.58 -10.33 -11.96
C TYR A 80 20.87 -10.71 -10.65
N LEU A 81 20.09 -11.79 -10.65
CA LEU A 81 19.37 -12.25 -9.47
C LEU A 81 20.32 -12.73 -8.38
N VAL A 82 21.39 -13.44 -8.73
CA VAL A 82 22.43 -13.89 -7.78
C VAL A 82 23.15 -12.69 -7.19
N ALA A 83 23.67 -11.79 -8.04
CA ALA A 83 24.36 -10.59 -7.58
C ALA A 83 23.49 -9.72 -6.66
N ALA A 84 22.21 -9.59 -6.98
CA ALA A 84 21.27 -8.90 -6.11
C ALA A 84 20.99 -9.66 -4.81
N ALA A 85 20.88 -10.98 -4.86
CA ALA A 85 20.69 -11.80 -3.67
C ALA A 85 21.87 -11.63 -2.70
N ASP A 86 23.10 -11.51 -3.20
CA ASP A 86 24.32 -11.37 -2.40
C ASP A 86 24.55 -9.95 -1.87
N THR A 87 23.68 -9.00 -2.23
CA THR A 87 23.76 -7.65 -1.66
C THR A 87 23.37 -7.67 -0.19
N LEU A 88 24.27 -7.21 0.68
CA LEU A 88 24.04 -7.08 2.12
C LEU A 88 23.79 -5.62 2.52
N THR A 89 23.02 -5.42 3.58
CA THR A 89 22.89 -4.14 4.28
C THR A 89 24.14 -3.83 5.09
N VAL A 90 24.25 -2.61 5.61
CA VAL A 90 25.32 -2.22 6.56
C VAL A 90 25.36 -3.18 7.76
N ASP A 91 24.20 -3.64 8.21
CA ASP A 91 24.06 -4.56 9.33
C ASP A 91 24.31 -6.05 8.98
N GLY A 92 24.86 -6.33 7.79
CA GLY A 92 25.22 -7.69 7.36
C GLY A 92 24.04 -8.59 6.94
N THR A 93 22.80 -8.07 6.90
CA THR A 93 21.63 -8.84 6.46
C THR A 93 21.39 -8.73 4.95
N ARG A 94 20.78 -9.74 4.32
CA ARG A 94 20.36 -9.66 2.91
C ARG A 94 19.51 -8.42 2.65
N ALA A 95 19.88 -7.60 1.67
CA ALA A 95 19.23 -6.33 1.38
C ALA A 95 17.82 -6.48 0.77
N TYR A 96 17.53 -7.60 0.10
CA TYR A 96 16.29 -7.77 -0.66
C TYR A 96 15.53 -9.03 -0.29
N ALA A 97 14.23 -8.91 -0.02
CA ALA A 97 13.36 -10.06 0.20
C ALA A 97 13.17 -10.92 -1.06
N PRO A 98 12.93 -12.24 -0.95
CA PRO A 98 12.65 -13.12 -2.09
C PRO A 98 11.49 -12.67 -2.99
N SER A 99 10.48 -12.02 -2.41
CA SER A 99 9.33 -11.47 -3.15
C SER A 99 9.73 -10.32 -4.10
N THR A 100 10.84 -9.62 -3.80
CA THR A 100 11.36 -8.52 -4.61
C THR A 100 11.85 -9.02 -5.97
N PHE A 101 12.54 -10.16 -6.00
CA PHE A 101 13.05 -10.77 -7.24
C PHE A 101 11.93 -11.10 -8.22
N GLY A 102 10.81 -11.65 -7.73
CA GLY A 102 9.65 -11.93 -8.59
C GLY A 102 9.10 -10.68 -9.28
N LYS A 103 9.10 -9.53 -8.57
CA LYS A 103 8.70 -8.25 -9.15
C LYS A 103 9.69 -7.75 -10.20
N TRP A 104 10.99 -7.92 -9.97
CA TRP A 104 12.02 -7.50 -10.93
C TRP A 104 11.98 -8.34 -12.19
N ILE A 105 11.86 -9.66 -12.06
CA ILE A 105 11.62 -10.58 -13.17
C ILE A 105 10.39 -10.15 -13.97
N ALA A 106 9.27 -9.85 -13.32
CA ALA A 106 8.07 -9.42 -14.01
C ALA A 106 8.28 -8.11 -14.79
N ALA A 107 9.07 -7.18 -14.27
CA ALA A 107 9.41 -5.93 -14.96
C ALA A 107 10.35 -6.14 -16.16
N VAL A 108 11.34 -7.03 -16.04
CA VAL A 108 12.23 -7.40 -17.15
C VAL A 108 11.46 -8.11 -18.26
N ALA A 109 10.66 -9.12 -17.90
CA ALA A 109 9.78 -9.84 -18.82
C ALA A 109 8.76 -8.91 -19.51
N ASP A 110 8.26 -7.93 -18.76
CA ASP A 110 7.37 -6.92 -19.31
C ASP A 110 8.05 -6.06 -20.36
N ARG A 111 9.25 -5.54 -20.07
CA ARG A 111 9.97 -4.68 -21.01
C ARG A 111 10.34 -5.41 -22.30
N HIS A 112 10.75 -6.67 -22.22
CA HIS A 112 11.05 -7.50 -23.41
C HIS A 112 9.81 -7.69 -24.27
N ARG A 113 8.68 -8.11 -23.67
CA ARG A 113 7.42 -8.27 -24.40
C ARG A 113 6.92 -6.95 -25.02
N ALA A 114 7.02 -5.84 -24.30
CA ALA A 114 6.60 -4.53 -24.78
C ALA A 114 7.45 -4.01 -25.96
N THR A 115 8.63 -4.60 -26.19
CA THR A 115 9.55 -4.22 -27.28
C THR A 115 9.65 -5.31 -28.36
N GLY A 116 8.80 -6.33 -28.30
CA GLY A 116 8.73 -7.41 -29.30
C GLY A 116 9.79 -8.49 -29.17
N TYR A 117 10.64 -8.45 -28.13
CA TYR A 117 11.64 -9.49 -27.87
C TYR A 117 11.06 -10.66 -27.08
N ASP A 118 11.64 -11.85 -27.28
CA ASP A 118 11.36 -13.03 -26.47
C ASP A 118 11.63 -12.75 -24.99
N ASN A 119 10.84 -13.38 -24.11
CA ASN A 119 10.95 -13.18 -22.67
C ASN A 119 12.05 -14.07 -22.05
N PRO A 120 13.22 -13.53 -21.66
CA PRO A 120 14.30 -14.33 -21.10
C PRO A 120 13.97 -14.88 -19.71
N CYS A 121 13.04 -14.26 -18.98
CA CYS A 121 12.71 -14.66 -17.63
C CYS A 121 11.83 -15.91 -17.53
N GLY A 122 11.26 -16.35 -18.67
CA GLY A 122 10.51 -17.60 -18.74
C GLY A 122 11.40 -18.85 -18.78
N HIS A 123 12.70 -18.68 -19.05
CA HIS A 123 13.65 -19.77 -19.24
C HIS A 123 13.89 -20.57 -17.94
N GLU A 124 14.12 -21.88 -18.07
CA GLU A 124 14.32 -22.80 -16.93
C GLU A 124 15.47 -22.35 -16.02
N MET A 125 16.59 -21.93 -16.61
CA MET A 125 17.73 -21.37 -15.88
C MET A 125 17.31 -20.26 -14.88
N VAL A 126 16.51 -19.28 -15.30
CA VAL A 126 16.08 -18.18 -14.41
C VAL A 126 15.16 -18.71 -13.29
N ARG A 127 14.28 -19.65 -13.62
CA ARG A 127 13.39 -20.29 -12.65
C ARG A 127 14.16 -21.10 -11.61
N ALA A 128 15.14 -21.89 -12.05
CA ALA A 128 16.00 -22.70 -11.21
C ALA A 128 16.86 -21.81 -10.29
N THR A 129 17.47 -20.74 -10.82
CA THR A 129 18.22 -19.75 -10.03
C THR A 129 17.36 -19.12 -8.95
N LEU A 130 16.15 -18.65 -9.29
CA LEU A 130 15.24 -18.07 -8.30
C LEU A 130 14.81 -19.11 -7.24
N SER A 131 14.60 -20.36 -7.64
CA SER A 131 14.30 -21.44 -6.71
C SER A 131 15.48 -21.72 -5.77
N GLY A 132 16.72 -21.69 -6.27
CA GLY A 132 17.94 -21.81 -5.46
C GLY A 132 18.02 -20.71 -4.42
N ILE A 133 17.97 -19.45 -4.85
CA ILE A 133 17.97 -18.26 -3.97
C ILE A 133 16.91 -18.38 -2.87
N ARG A 134 15.69 -18.81 -3.21
CA ARG A 134 14.62 -19.00 -2.22
C ARG A 134 14.93 -20.08 -1.19
N ARG A 135 15.56 -21.18 -1.60
CA ARG A 135 15.98 -22.25 -0.68
C ARG A 135 17.11 -21.77 0.22
N ASP A 136 18.10 -21.07 -0.33
CA ASP A 136 19.24 -20.55 0.44
C ASP A 136 18.76 -19.58 1.52
N TYR A 137 17.87 -18.65 1.17
CA TYR A 137 17.22 -17.75 2.12
C TYR A 137 16.44 -18.51 3.19
N ALA A 138 15.71 -19.57 2.81
CA ALA A 138 14.94 -20.37 3.76
C ALA A 138 15.83 -21.16 4.73
N SER A 139 16.88 -21.80 4.22
CA SER A 139 17.85 -22.58 5.00
C SER A 139 18.65 -21.71 5.97
N ALA A 140 18.99 -20.48 5.55
CA ALA A 140 19.67 -19.51 6.40
C ALA A 140 18.74 -18.81 7.41
N GLY A 141 17.42 -19.05 7.35
CA GLY A 141 16.44 -18.29 8.15
C GLY A 141 16.31 -16.82 7.73
N GLU A 142 16.90 -16.44 6.59
CA GLU A 142 16.96 -15.07 6.10
C GLU A 142 15.65 -14.71 5.39
N ARG A 143 14.74 -14.10 6.14
CA ARG A 143 13.50 -13.55 5.61
C ARG A 143 13.43 -12.05 5.92
N PRO A 144 14.20 -11.20 5.22
CA PRO A 144 14.16 -9.74 5.41
C PRO A 144 12.80 -9.19 4.99
N ARG A 145 11.82 -9.31 5.88
CA ARG A 145 10.49 -8.70 5.80
C ARG A 145 10.47 -7.63 6.87
N ASN A 146 9.91 -6.47 6.53
CA ASN A 146 9.63 -5.42 7.51
C ASN A 146 8.10 -5.28 7.65
N PRO A 147 7.42 -6.29 8.23
CA PRO A 147 6.00 -6.20 8.50
C PRO A 147 5.76 -5.02 9.44
N ARG A 148 4.65 -4.31 9.23
CA ARG A 148 4.32 -3.20 10.11
C ARG A 148 3.69 -3.75 11.38
N ALA A 149 4.27 -3.40 12.53
CA ALA A 149 3.72 -3.78 13.82
C ALA A 149 2.25 -3.32 13.91
N PRO A 150 1.34 -4.18 14.40
CA PRO A 150 -0.06 -3.81 14.59
C PRO A 150 -0.18 -2.72 15.67
N LEU A 151 -1.11 -1.78 15.49
CA LEU A 151 -1.58 -0.91 16.58
C LEU A 151 -2.88 -1.49 17.12
N LEU A 152 -2.86 -2.03 18.33
CA LEU A 152 -4.03 -2.63 18.98
C LEU A 152 -4.99 -1.55 19.49
N THR A 153 -6.17 -1.95 19.97
CA THR A 153 -7.16 -0.98 20.49
C THR A 153 -6.58 -0.12 21.61
N SER A 154 -5.83 -0.73 22.53
CA SER A 154 -5.14 -0.03 23.62
C SER A 154 -4.15 1.01 23.12
N ASP A 155 -3.43 0.71 22.03
CA ASP A 155 -2.48 1.65 21.44
C ASP A 155 -3.20 2.84 20.82
N ILE A 156 -4.29 2.59 20.10
CA ILE A 156 -5.10 3.63 19.48
C ILE A 156 -5.68 4.56 20.54
N THR A 157 -6.27 4.03 21.61
CA THR A 157 -6.84 4.85 22.68
C THR A 157 -5.75 5.66 23.39
N THR A 158 -4.60 5.05 23.68
CA THR A 158 -3.47 5.75 24.33
C THR A 158 -2.95 6.90 23.47
N ILE A 159 -2.73 6.65 22.17
CA ILE A 159 -2.24 7.66 21.24
C ILE A 159 -3.27 8.79 21.08
N VAL A 160 -4.57 8.47 20.99
CA VAL A 160 -5.64 9.47 20.86
C VAL A 160 -5.77 10.29 22.14
N ASP A 161 -5.74 9.67 23.32
CA ASP A 161 -5.83 10.37 24.60
C ASP A 161 -4.67 11.36 24.77
N TYR A 162 -3.44 10.93 24.43
CA TYR A 162 -2.29 11.83 24.44
C TYR A 162 -2.40 12.95 23.40
N ALA A 163 -2.92 12.64 22.20
CA ALA A 163 -3.13 13.65 21.17
C ALA A 163 -4.14 14.72 21.61
N ARG A 164 -5.23 14.33 22.29
CA ARG A 164 -6.28 15.24 22.78
C ARG A 164 -5.82 16.13 23.92
N ARG A 165 -5.03 15.58 24.86
CA ARG A 165 -4.45 16.35 25.98
C ARG A 165 -3.25 17.21 25.55
N GLY A 166 -2.67 16.92 24.38
CA GLY A 166 -1.35 17.40 23.99
C GLY A 166 -1.34 18.51 22.95
N GLY A 167 -0.84 19.68 23.35
CA GLY A 167 -0.37 20.74 22.46
C GLY A 167 -1.11 22.06 22.65
N ALA A 168 -0.35 23.14 22.72
CA ALA A 168 -0.89 24.49 22.78
C ALA A 168 -0.96 25.10 21.38
N GLY A 169 -2.07 25.78 21.10
CA GLY A 169 -2.25 26.60 19.92
C GLY A 169 -2.91 25.89 18.74
N TRP A 170 -3.60 26.71 17.96
CA TRP A 170 -4.49 26.30 16.88
C TRP A 170 -3.85 25.34 15.86
N ALA A 171 -2.55 25.49 15.56
CA ALA A 171 -1.86 24.63 14.60
C ALA A 171 -1.73 23.18 15.08
N SER A 172 -1.41 22.97 16.37
CA SER A 172 -1.35 21.62 16.97
C SER A 172 -2.75 21.01 17.05
N GLU A 173 -3.74 21.84 17.34
CA GLU A 173 -5.15 21.47 17.43
C GLU A 173 -5.78 21.05 16.09
N VAL A 174 -5.42 21.70 14.97
CA VAL A 174 -5.80 21.23 13.62
C VAL A 174 -5.21 19.85 13.36
N LEU A 175 -3.91 19.68 13.65
CA LEU A 175 -3.24 18.41 13.46
C LEU A 175 -3.84 17.32 14.35
N GLU A 176 -4.23 17.64 15.59
CA GLU A 176 -4.93 16.71 16.48
C GLU A 176 -6.22 16.23 15.84
N ARG A 177 -7.12 17.14 15.47
CA ARG A 177 -8.43 16.78 14.91
C ARG A 177 -8.30 15.90 13.67
N ARG A 178 -7.36 16.24 12.77
CA ARG A 178 -7.08 15.44 11.57
C ARG A 178 -6.51 14.07 11.92
N ASP A 179 -5.45 14.02 12.73
CA ASP A 179 -4.74 12.78 13.00
C ASP A 179 -5.61 11.81 13.82
N THR A 180 -6.39 12.32 14.77
CA THR A 180 -7.33 11.53 15.57
C THR A 180 -8.43 10.94 14.69
N ALA A 181 -9.03 11.73 13.78
CA ALA A 181 -9.97 11.21 12.78
C ALA A 181 -9.32 10.15 11.89
N LEU A 182 -8.09 10.39 11.42
CA LEU A 182 -7.35 9.45 10.59
C LEU A 182 -7.05 8.14 11.32
N LEU A 183 -6.64 8.18 12.58
CA LEU A 183 -6.32 7.01 13.40
C LEU A 183 -7.58 6.18 13.68
N LEU A 184 -8.65 6.82 14.17
CA LEU A 184 -9.87 6.12 14.56
C LEU A 184 -10.63 5.59 13.34
N MET A 185 -10.80 6.38 12.28
CA MET A 185 -11.41 5.91 11.03
C MET A 185 -10.52 4.84 10.38
N GLY A 186 -9.21 5.08 10.31
CA GLY A 186 -8.23 4.15 9.74
C GLY A 186 -8.22 2.77 10.40
N TYR A 187 -8.30 2.76 11.73
CA TYR A 187 -8.37 1.54 12.54
C TYR A 187 -9.72 0.84 12.39
N THR A 188 -10.82 1.52 12.74
CA THR A 188 -12.16 0.91 12.74
C THR A 188 -12.62 0.51 11.34
N GLY A 189 -12.31 1.31 10.32
CA GLY A 189 -12.56 1.01 8.91
C GLY A 189 -11.56 0.04 8.28
N ALA A 190 -10.54 -0.42 9.01
CA ALA A 190 -9.47 -1.27 8.52
C ALA A 190 -8.93 -0.83 7.14
N PHE A 191 -8.82 0.48 6.91
CA PHE A 191 -8.58 1.03 5.59
C PHE A 191 -7.15 0.75 5.12
N ARG A 192 -6.98 0.51 3.81
CA ARG A 192 -5.65 0.63 3.22
C ARG A 192 -5.25 2.10 3.22
N ARG A 193 -3.96 2.37 3.35
CA ARG A 193 -3.41 3.74 3.28
C ARG A 193 -3.86 4.51 2.04
N SER A 194 -3.92 3.85 0.88
CA SER A 194 -4.37 4.47 -0.37
C SER A 194 -5.87 4.75 -0.41
N GLU A 195 -6.67 3.98 0.34
CA GLU A 195 -8.12 4.20 0.47
C GLU A 195 -8.37 5.46 1.30
N LEU A 196 -7.72 5.61 2.46
CA LEU A 196 -7.84 6.80 3.33
C LEU A 196 -7.57 8.11 2.61
N VAL A 197 -6.47 8.18 1.87
CA VAL A 197 -6.05 9.42 1.17
C VAL A 197 -6.87 9.72 -0.07
N ALA A 198 -7.64 8.74 -0.56
CA ALA A 198 -8.52 8.89 -1.71
C ALA A 198 -9.96 9.24 -1.31
N LEU A 199 -10.29 9.28 -0.01
CA LEU A 199 -11.63 9.65 0.45
C LEU A 199 -11.93 11.11 0.12
N GLU A 200 -13.08 11.34 -0.48
CA GLU A 200 -13.71 12.66 -0.60
C GLU A 200 -14.77 12.84 0.49
N CYS A 201 -15.15 14.08 0.78
CA CYS A 201 -16.18 14.37 1.79
C CYS A 201 -17.52 13.66 1.49
N ARG A 202 -17.88 13.49 0.20
CA ARG A 202 -19.08 12.73 -0.21
C ARG A 202 -19.01 11.24 0.03
N ASP A 203 -17.83 10.67 0.28
CA ASP A 203 -17.67 9.23 0.42
C ASP A 203 -18.10 8.76 1.83
N VAL A 204 -18.37 9.66 2.77
CA VAL A 204 -18.78 9.32 4.14
C VAL A 204 -20.19 9.84 4.41
N HIS A 205 -21.07 8.91 4.77
CA HIS A 205 -22.46 9.20 5.14
C HIS A 205 -22.70 8.73 6.56
N ARG A 206 -23.38 9.56 7.37
CA ARG A 206 -23.87 9.09 8.66
C ARG A 206 -25.12 8.25 8.46
N ASP A 207 -25.12 7.05 9.01
CA ASP A 207 -26.32 6.25 9.20
C ASP A 207 -27.00 6.61 10.53
N ARG A 208 -28.33 6.50 10.59
CA ARG A 208 -29.09 6.88 11.79
C ARG A 208 -28.91 5.87 12.93
N LEU A 209 -28.66 4.60 12.62
CA LEU A 209 -28.72 3.49 13.57
C LEU A 209 -27.34 3.09 14.07
N ASP A 210 -26.39 2.86 13.17
CA ASP A 210 -25.19 2.10 13.49
C ASP A 210 -23.88 2.88 13.39
N GLY A 211 -23.86 4.05 12.75
CA GLY A 211 -22.70 4.95 12.78
C GLY A 211 -22.48 5.73 11.50
N ALA A 212 -21.32 5.55 10.86
CA ALA A 212 -21.02 6.15 9.56
C ALA A 212 -20.60 5.08 8.53
N HIS A 213 -21.12 5.21 7.32
CA HIS A 213 -20.80 4.37 6.17
C HIS A 213 -19.83 5.09 5.25
N VAL A 214 -18.70 4.45 4.97
CA VAL A 214 -17.65 4.97 4.10
C VAL A 214 -17.62 4.17 2.81
N ARG A 215 -17.96 4.80 1.68
CA ARG A 215 -17.88 4.21 0.35
C ARG A 215 -16.46 4.28 -0.18
N ILE A 216 -15.82 3.12 -0.33
CA ILE A 216 -14.57 2.98 -1.06
C ILE A 216 -14.89 2.83 -2.55
N ARG A 217 -14.59 3.88 -3.31
CA ARG A 217 -14.89 3.94 -4.75
C ARG A 217 -14.07 2.98 -5.59
N LYS A 218 -12.81 2.74 -5.20
CA LYS A 218 -11.91 1.81 -5.87
C LYS A 218 -10.91 1.24 -4.86
N SER A 219 -10.68 -0.05 -4.92
CA SER A 219 -9.69 -0.75 -4.10
C SER A 219 -8.63 -1.42 -4.98
N LYS A 220 -7.50 -1.85 -4.40
CA LYS A 220 -6.44 -2.55 -5.14
C LYS A 220 -6.95 -3.84 -5.80
N THR A 221 -7.90 -4.51 -5.14
CA THR A 221 -8.45 -5.82 -5.55
C THR A 221 -9.79 -5.69 -6.26
N ASP A 222 -10.28 -4.47 -6.43
CA ASP A 222 -11.55 -4.15 -7.09
C ASP A 222 -11.25 -3.60 -8.49
N GLN A 223 -11.10 -4.51 -9.46
CA GLN A 223 -10.79 -4.15 -10.85
C GLN A 223 -12.01 -3.54 -11.56
N ASP A 224 -13.21 -4.01 -11.20
CA ASP A 224 -14.48 -3.61 -11.81
C ASP A 224 -15.04 -2.30 -11.23
N GLY A 225 -14.52 -1.86 -10.08
CA GLY A 225 -14.89 -0.60 -9.46
C GLY A 225 -16.28 -0.61 -8.85
N THR A 226 -16.79 -1.79 -8.45
CA THR A 226 -18.09 -1.92 -7.77
C THR A 226 -18.10 -1.09 -6.48
N GLY A 227 -16.92 -0.93 -5.89
CA GLY A 227 -16.73 -0.29 -4.61
C GLY A 227 -17.18 -1.19 -3.47
N THR A 228 -16.86 -0.77 -2.25
CA THR A 228 -17.31 -1.44 -1.03
C THR A 228 -17.67 -0.40 0.02
N VAL A 229 -18.57 -0.75 0.94
CA VAL A 229 -18.94 0.12 2.06
C VAL A 229 -18.31 -0.45 3.32
N LYS A 230 -17.66 0.42 4.08
CA LYS A 230 -17.11 0.09 5.40
C LYS A 230 -17.84 0.86 6.48
N ALA A 231 -18.26 0.18 7.54
CA ALA A 231 -18.98 0.78 8.64
C ALA A 231 -18.01 1.26 9.73
N LEU A 232 -18.28 2.44 10.29
CA LEU A 232 -17.60 3.02 11.43
C LEU A 232 -18.64 3.14 12.56
N PRO A 233 -18.61 2.26 13.57
CA PRO A 233 -19.70 2.20 14.52
C PRO A 233 -19.70 3.41 15.46
N PHE A 234 -20.88 3.73 16.01
CA PHE A 234 -20.93 4.49 17.25
C PHE A 234 -20.24 3.69 18.39
N THR A 235 -19.70 4.41 19.37
CA THR A 235 -19.00 3.81 20.51
C THR A 235 -19.49 4.46 21.80
N ASP A 236 -19.22 3.83 22.94
CA ASP A 236 -19.68 4.34 24.23
C ASP A 236 -18.93 5.63 24.64
N ARG A 237 -17.64 5.71 24.31
CA ARG A 237 -16.78 6.85 24.65
C ARG A 237 -16.65 7.84 23.49
N HIS A 238 -16.82 9.13 23.76
CA HIS A 238 -16.78 10.18 22.72
C HIS A 238 -15.36 10.52 22.27
N GLU A 239 -14.36 10.22 23.09
CA GLU A 239 -12.93 10.47 22.85
C GLU A 239 -12.40 9.52 21.78
N SER A 240 -12.83 8.26 21.81
CA SER A 240 -12.45 7.20 20.87
C SER A 240 -13.50 6.90 19.80
N CYS A 241 -14.63 7.62 19.77
CA CYS A 241 -15.64 7.44 18.75
C CYS A 241 -15.15 7.90 17.37
N PRO A 242 -15.09 6.99 16.36
CA PRO A 242 -14.62 7.36 15.02
C PRO A 242 -15.54 8.38 14.34
N VAL A 243 -16.86 8.29 14.59
CA VAL A 243 -17.84 9.24 14.05
C VAL A 243 -17.68 10.61 14.69
N CYS A 244 -17.47 10.70 16.01
CA CYS A 244 -17.17 11.99 16.66
C CYS A 244 -15.88 12.61 16.12
N ALA A 245 -14.82 11.80 15.97
CA ALA A 245 -13.55 12.29 15.44
C ALA A 245 -13.68 12.81 14.00
N TRP A 246 -14.43 12.08 13.16
CA TRP A 246 -14.76 12.52 11.80
C TRP A 246 -15.52 13.85 11.80
N VAL A 247 -16.58 14.00 12.61
CA VAL A 247 -17.35 15.25 12.69
C VAL A 247 -16.49 16.41 13.18
N ARG A 248 -15.65 16.21 14.21
CA ARG A 248 -14.70 17.23 14.72
C ARG A 248 -13.71 17.67 13.63
N TRP A 249 -13.28 16.74 12.78
CA TRP A 249 -12.43 17.07 11.63
C TRP A 249 -13.20 17.82 10.54
N LEU A 250 -14.43 17.40 10.22
CA LEU A 250 -15.27 18.10 9.25
C LEU A 250 -15.57 19.55 9.64
N GLN A 251 -15.70 19.85 10.94
CA GLN A 251 -15.86 21.23 11.41
C GLN A 251 -14.68 22.11 11.01
N ILE A 252 -13.45 21.58 11.04
CA ILE A 252 -12.24 22.29 10.61
C ILE A 252 -12.23 22.46 9.09
N VAL A 253 -12.58 21.42 8.34
CA VAL A 253 -12.67 21.48 6.88
C VAL A 253 -13.71 22.51 6.44
N ALA A 254 -14.91 22.51 7.03
CA ALA A 254 -15.97 23.47 6.74
C ALA A 254 -15.56 24.91 7.10
N ALA A 255 -14.90 25.12 8.23
CA ALA A 255 -14.37 26.42 8.60
C ALA A 255 -13.32 26.92 7.60
N PHE A 256 -12.43 26.02 7.16
CA PHE A 256 -11.43 26.36 6.14
C PHE A 256 -12.06 26.70 4.79
N ASP A 257 -13.05 25.92 4.33
CA ASP A 257 -13.74 26.16 3.07
C ASP A 257 -14.51 27.49 3.05
N THR A 258 -15.03 27.91 4.21
CA THR A 258 -15.86 29.13 4.31
C THR A 258 -15.05 30.41 4.54
N GLY A 259 -13.96 30.35 5.32
CA GLY A 259 -13.20 31.56 5.68
C GLY A 259 -11.71 31.32 5.90
N GLY A 260 -11.18 30.24 5.34
CA GLY A 260 -9.76 29.92 5.35
C GLY A 260 -9.18 29.84 6.77
N ARG A 261 -7.92 30.30 6.90
CA ARG A 261 -7.17 30.27 8.16
C ARG A 261 -7.89 31.00 9.30
N VAL A 262 -8.50 32.16 9.04
CA VAL A 262 -9.09 33.01 10.08
C VAL A 262 -10.32 32.32 10.70
N ALA A 263 -11.16 31.70 9.87
CA ALA A 263 -12.30 30.93 10.35
C ALA A 263 -11.86 29.72 11.19
N VAL A 264 -10.85 28.97 10.74
CA VAL A 264 -10.29 27.85 11.53
C VAL A 264 -9.80 28.30 12.90
N ILE A 265 -9.00 29.38 12.96
CA ILE A 265 -8.51 29.93 14.23
C ILE A 265 -9.69 30.32 15.13
N ARG A 266 -10.73 30.94 14.58
CA ARG A 266 -11.92 31.37 15.34
C ARG A 266 -12.68 30.20 15.96
N ILE A 267 -12.85 29.08 15.25
CA ILE A 267 -13.55 27.92 15.84
C ILE A 267 -12.71 27.30 16.94
N LEU A 268 -11.39 27.24 16.76
CA LEU A 268 -10.47 26.64 17.70
C LEU A 268 -10.31 27.50 18.96
N SER A 269 -10.24 28.82 18.82
CA SER A 269 -10.16 29.74 19.97
C SER A 269 -11.40 29.73 20.86
N ARG A 270 -12.52 29.18 20.36
CA ARG A 270 -13.79 29.02 21.08
C ARG A 270 -14.09 27.55 21.41
N ALA A 271 -13.18 26.64 21.07
CA ALA A 271 -13.41 25.23 21.30
C ALA A 271 -13.40 24.95 22.81
N VAL A 272 -14.46 24.32 23.28
CA VAL A 272 -14.53 23.77 24.64
C VAL A 272 -13.91 22.37 24.64
N GLU A 273 -13.55 21.90 25.83
CA GLU A 273 -13.15 20.50 26.00
C GLU A 273 -14.26 19.59 25.49
N PHE A 274 -13.86 18.48 24.85
CA PHE A 274 -14.82 17.48 24.44
C PHE A 274 -15.32 16.74 25.69
N ASP A 275 -16.60 16.87 26.00
CA ASP A 275 -17.25 16.26 27.17
C ASP A 275 -18.38 15.28 26.80
N SER A 276 -18.73 15.23 25.51
CA SER A 276 -19.91 14.54 25.03
C SER A 276 -19.78 14.08 23.56
N HIS A 277 -20.68 13.20 23.16
CA HIS A 277 -20.81 12.73 21.78
C HIS A 277 -21.41 13.82 20.89
N ILE A 278 -20.78 14.07 19.75
CA ILE A 278 -21.33 14.92 18.68
C ILE A 278 -21.74 14.11 17.44
N CYS A 279 -21.54 12.80 17.48
CA CYS A 279 -21.70 11.89 16.33
C CYS A 279 -23.13 11.88 15.77
N ARG A 280 -24.13 12.21 16.58
CA ARG A 280 -25.55 12.31 16.20
C ARG A 280 -26.03 13.75 15.92
N GLY A 281 -25.18 14.77 16.11
CA GLY A 281 -25.52 16.18 15.94
C GLY A 281 -25.61 16.64 14.47
N THR A 282 -25.74 17.94 14.22
CA THR A 282 -25.76 18.46 12.84
C THR A 282 -24.39 18.31 12.17
N LEU A 283 -24.36 17.81 10.93
CA LEU A 283 -23.12 17.73 10.16
C LEU A 283 -22.77 19.10 9.54
N PRO A 284 -21.49 19.52 9.57
CA PRO A 284 -21.03 20.69 8.84
C PRO A 284 -21.23 20.53 7.32
N VAL A 285 -21.54 21.64 6.64
CA VAL A 285 -21.60 21.68 5.17
C VAL A 285 -20.18 21.79 4.62
N VAL A 286 -19.83 20.90 3.70
CA VAL A 286 -18.51 20.83 3.06
C VAL A 286 -18.65 20.56 1.56
N GLU A 287 -17.65 20.96 0.78
CA GLU A 287 -17.62 20.65 -0.65
C GLU A 287 -17.49 19.14 -0.87
N LYS A 288 -18.50 18.54 -1.55
CA LYS A 288 -18.68 17.10 -1.69
C LYS A 288 -17.48 16.42 -2.35
N ARG A 289 -16.89 17.04 -3.38
CA ARG A 289 -15.77 16.47 -4.14
C ARG A 289 -14.40 16.84 -3.59
N SER A 290 -14.34 17.55 -2.46
CA SER A 290 -13.06 17.89 -1.83
C SER A 290 -12.46 16.70 -1.07
N PRO A 291 -11.12 16.60 -0.97
CA PRO A 291 -10.48 15.56 -0.18
C PRO A 291 -10.92 15.62 1.28
N LEU A 292 -11.32 14.47 1.84
CA LEU A 292 -11.71 14.39 3.26
C LEU A 292 -10.49 14.66 4.15
N PHE A 293 -9.40 13.92 3.92
CA PHE A 293 -8.14 14.15 4.62
C PHE A 293 -7.25 15.07 3.79
N ARG A 294 -7.22 16.35 4.15
CA ARG A 294 -6.41 17.38 3.51
C ARG A 294 -4.98 17.43 4.06
N SER A 295 -4.05 17.87 3.22
CA SER A 295 -2.69 18.15 3.67
C SER A 295 -2.69 19.37 4.61
N VAL A 296 -1.90 19.29 5.68
CA VAL A 296 -1.76 20.37 6.68
C VAL A 296 -0.28 20.67 6.82
N ARG A 297 0.08 21.94 6.61
CA ARG A 297 1.45 22.44 6.77
C ARG A 297 1.82 22.48 8.25
N LYS A 298 3.13 22.56 8.56
CA LYS A 298 3.63 22.62 9.94
C LYS A 298 3.04 23.78 10.75
N ASN A 299 2.68 24.87 10.09
CA ASN A 299 2.06 26.05 10.70
C ASN A 299 0.54 25.95 10.89
N GLY A 300 -0.07 24.77 10.67
CA GLY A 300 -1.50 24.54 10.86
C GLY A 300 -2.38 24.84 9.65
N ASN A 301 -1.85 25.46 8.60
CA ASN A 301 -2.65 25.78 7.41
C ASN A 301 -3.04 24.51 6.65
N LEU A 302 -4.34 24.36 6.36
CA LEU A 302 -4.88 23.37 5.44
C LEU A 302 -4.56 23.78 3.99
N SER A 303 -4.62 22.81 3.09
CA SER A 303 -4.54 22.97 1.64
C SER A 303 -5.69 22.21 0.99
N ASP A 304 -6.08 22.58 -0.22
CA ASP A 304 -7.11 21.88 -1.01
C ASP A 304 -6.64 20.53 -1.57
N THR A 305 -5.38 20.17 -1.31
CA THR A 305 -4.79 18.91 -1.76
C THR A 305 -5.01 17.79 -0.75
N ALA A 306 -5.19 16.57 -1.27
CA ALA A 306 -5.28 15.38 -0.45
C ALA A 306 -3.98 15.13 0.34
N LEU A 307 -4.14 14.60 1.55
CA LEU A 307 -3.03 14.13 2.38
C LEU A 307 -2.28 13.01 1.64
N SER A 308 -0.95 13.07 1.58
CA SER A 308 -0.18 12.00 0.93
C SER A 308 -0.11 10.74 1.79
N GLY A 309 0.04 9.57 1.17
CA GLY A 309 0.26 8.32 1.91
C GLY A 309 1.54 8.35 2.77
N ALA A 310 2.56 9.11 2.39
CA ALA A 310 3.75 9.30 3.22
C ALA A 310 3.42 10.13 4.47
N ALA A 311 2.54 11.12 4.35
CA ALA A 311 2.09 11.92 5.48
C ALA A 311 1.21 11.13 6.47
N VAL A 312 0.39 10.18 6.00
CA VAL A 312 -0.32 9.22 6.87
C VAL A 312 0.67 8.44 7.74
N HIS A 313 1.71 7.90 7.10
CA HIS A 313 2.77 7.14 7.78
C HIS A 313 3.51 7.99 8.82
N ALA A 314 3.88 9.21 8.44
CA ALA A 314 4.53 10.15 9.35
C ALA A 314 3.62 10.60 10.50
N ALA A 315 2.31 10.74 10.27
CA ALA A 315 1.35 11.10 11.31
C ALA A 315 1.24 10.01 12.38
N ILE A 316 1.11 8.74 11.98
CA ILE A 316 1.07 7.59 12.90
C ILE A 316 2.33 7.56 13.77
N ARG A 317 3.51 7.64 13.16
CA ARG A 317 4.78 7.62 13.90
C ARG A 317 4.93 8.80 14.84
N ARG A 318 4.66 10.02 14.37
CA ARG A 318 4.72 11.23 15.20
C ARG A 318 3.82 11.12 16.42
N ARG A 319 2.60 10.60 16.25
CA ARG A 319 1.63 10.47 17.36
C ARG A 319 2.04 9.37 18.34
N ALA A 320 2.52 8.23 17.85
CA ALA A 320 3.08 7.18 18.69
C ALA A 320 4.30 7.67 19.51
N THR A 321 5.25 8.36 18.87
CA THR A 321 6.41 8.94 19.59
C THR A 321 5.96 9.93 20.68
N ARG A 322 5.00 10.81 20.37
CA ARG A 322 4.46 11.76 21.38
C ARG A 322 3.79 11.02 22.54
N ALA A 323 3.13 9.90 22.27
CA ALA A 323 2.52 9.05 23.30
C ALA A 323 3.54 8.20 24.10
N GLY A 324 4.85 8.37 23.88
CA GLY A 324 5.89 7.71 24.66
C GLY A 324 6.35 6.35 24.13
N TYR A 325 5.92 5.94 22.93
CA TYR A 325 6.38 4.68 22.34
C TYR A 325 7.86 4.76 21.95
N GLY A 326 8.61 3.70 22.26
CA GLY A 326 10.04 3.59 21.98
C GLY A 326 10.39 3.67 20.48
N PRO A 327 11.61 4.10 20.14
CA PRO A 327 12.03 4.34 18.77
C PRO A 327 11.93 3.08 17.88
N ASP A 328 12.26 1.91 18.42
CA ASP A 328 12.22 0.64 17.68
C ASP A 328 10.79 0.25 17.30
N THR A 329 9.86 0.37 18.25
CA THR A 329 8.42 0.16 17.97
C THR A 329 7.94 1.14 16.90
N VAL A 330 8.25 2.43 17.05
CA VAL A 330 7.86 3.48 16.09
C VAL A 330 8.44 3.23 14.70
N ALA A 331 9.66 2.70 14.60
CA ALA A 331 10.30 2.35 13.33
C ALA A 331 9.54 1.24 12.58
N GLN A 332 8.86 0.36 13.31
CA GLN A 332 8.01 -0.69 12.74
C GLN A 332 6.59 -0.19 12.41
N LEU A 333 6.15 0.94 12.97
CA LEU A 333 4.84 1.51 12.67
C LEU A 333 4.75 2.13 11.27
N GLY A 334 3.54 2.16 10.71
CA GLY A 334 3.24 2.82 9.45
C GLY A 334 1.78 2.75 9.02
N GLY A 335 1.49 3.15 7.78
CA GLY A 335 0.12 3.22 7.26
C GLY A 335 -0.66 1.89 7.25
N HIS A 336 0.01 0.74 7.36
CA HIS A 336 -0.64 -0.57 7.47
C HIS A 336 -0.84 -1.05 8.91
N SER A 337 -0.25 -0.37 9.91
CA SER A 337 -0.37 -0.74 11.32
C SER A 337 -1.81 -0.67 11.82
N LEU A 338 -2.61 0.28 11.32
CA LEU A 338 -4.03 0.43 11.68
C LEU A 338 -4.86 -0.78 11.21
N ARG A 339 -4.72 -1.16 9.94
CA ARG A 339 -5.42 -2.30 9.36
C ARG A 339 -4.95 -3.62 9.97
N SER A 340 -3.64 -3.81 10.14
CA SER A 340 -3.07 -4.98 10.80
C SER A 340 -3.59 -5.11 12.23
N GLY A 341 -3.57 -4.00 12.97
CA GLY A 341 -4.07 -3.91 14.33
C GLY A 341 -5.55 -4.22 14.48
N PHE A 342 -6.39 -3.77 13.55
CA PHE A 342 -7.81 -4.14 13.53
C PHE A 342 -7.98 -5.66 13.40
N VAL A 343 -7.31 -6.28 12.42
CA VAL A 343 -7.40 -7.73 12.19
C VAL A 343 -6.93 -8.50 13.42
N THR A 344 -5.74 -8.16 13.94
CA THR A 344 -5.16 -8.81 15.12
C THR A 344 -6.07 -8.67 16.35
N GLN A 345 -6.62 -7.47 16.58
CA GLN A 345 -7.52 -7.25 17.71
C GLN A 345 -8.84 -8.02 17.54
N ALA A 346 -9.40 -8.05 16.32
CA ALA A 346 -10.65 -8.75 16.08
C ALA A 346 -10.52 -10.25 16.38
N PHE A 347 -9.41 -10.88 15.96
CA PHE A 347 -9.13 -12.26 16.36
C PHE A 347 -8.99 -12.40 17.88
N ARG A 348 -8.22 -11.52 18.54
CA ARG A 348 -8.09 -11.53 20.01
C ARG A 348 -9.43 -11.40 20.73
N ASN A 349 -10.40 -10.75 20.11
CA ASN A 349 -11.77 -10.62 20.61
C ASN A 349 -12.69 -11.79 20.20
N GLY A 350 -12.16 -12.84 19.57
CA GLY A 350 -12.90 -14.04 19.17
C GLY A 350 -13.69 -13.92 17.86
N ALA A 351 -13.45 -12.89 17.05
CA ALA A 351 -14.13 -12.76 15.76
C ALA A 351 -13.63 -13.82 14.77
N ASP A 352 -14.57 -14.41 14.02
CA ASP A 352 -14.25 -15.34 12.94
C ASP A 352 -13.65 -14.61 11.71
N ALA A 353 -12.93 -15.35 10.88
CA ALA A 353 -12.25 -14.79 9.70
C ALA A 353 -13.24 -14.12 8.72
N HIS A 354 -14.45 -14.66 8.56
CA HIS A 354 -15.44 -14.11 7.64
C HIS A 354 -15.98 -12.76 8.14
N ALA A 355 -16.24 -12.62 9.44
CA ALA A 355 -16.58 -11.33 10.05
C ALA A 355 -15.51 -10.27 9.82
N ILE A 356 -14.23 -10.63 9.97
CA ILE A 356 -13.10 -9.74 9.70
C ILE A 356 -13.01 -9.40 8.20
N MET A 357 -13.25 -10.37 7.32
CA MET A 357 -13.26 -10.17 5.87
C MET A 357 -14.31 -9.15 5.42
N ARG A 358 -15.51 -9.15 6.02
CA ARG A 358 -16.56 -8.15 5.69
C ARG A 358 -16.07 -6.72 5.84
N GLN A 359 -15.30 -6.42 6.88
CA GLN A 359 -14.75 -5.09 7.12
C GLN A 359 -13.48 -4.81 6.32
N THR A 360 -12.64 -5.83 6.14
CA THR A 360 -11.30 -5.65 5.56
C THR A 360 -11.29 -5.78 4.03
N GLY A 361 -12.25 -6.48 3.43
CA GLY A 361 -12.28 -6.76 1.99
C GLY A 361 -11.18 -7.73 1.53
N HIS A 362 -10.70 -8.60 2.43
CA HIS A 362 -9.92 -9.77 2.02
C HIS A 362 -10.84 -10.78 1.34
N THR A 363 -10.37 -11.44 0.28
CA THR A 363 -11.18 -12.34 -0.55
C THR A 363 -11.16 -13.79 -0.06
N THR A 364 -10.19 -14.16 0.77
CA THR A 364 -10.06 -15.51 1.31
C THR A 364 -9.72 -15.49 2.81
N PRO A 365 -10.19 -16.46 3.61
CA PRO A 365 -9.86 -16.56 5.03
C PRO A 365 -8.36 -16.68 5.32
N ALA A 366 -7.64 -17.46 4.52
CA ALA A 366 -6.20 -17.69 4.67
C ALA A 366 -5.36 -16.39 4.67
N MET A 367 -5.79 -15.37 3.91
CA MET A 367 -5.13 -14.06 3.89
C MET A 367 -5.24 -13.33 5.25
N VAL A 368 -6.33 -13.55 5.97
CA VAL A 368 -6.59 -12.94 7.28
C VAL A 368 -5.94 -13.75 8.40
N GLU A 369 -6.01 -15.07 8.34
CA GLU A 369 -5.39 -15.98 9.33
C GLU A 369 -3.88 -15.82 9.45
N THR A 370 -3.20 -15.39 8.39
CA THR A 370 -1.77 -15.00 8.46
C THR A 370 -1.50 -14.00 9.60
N TYR A 371 -2.43 -13.07 9.85
CA TYR A 371 -2.30 -12.11 10.96
C TYR A 371 -2.44 -12.77 12.33
N ALA A 372 -3.32 -13.76 12.47
CA ALA A 372 -3.49 -14.51 13.71
C ALA A 372 -2.23 -15.31 14.03
N HIS A 373 -1.70 -16.06 13.05
CA HIS A 373 -0.46 -16.81 13.21
C HIS A 373 0.74 -15.93 13.58
N GLU A 374 0.87 -14.75 12.96
CA GLU A 374 2.02 -13.87 13.18
C GLU A 374 1.90 -13.00 14.46
N ASN A 375 0.69 -12.57 14.84
CA ASN A 375 0.52 -11.52 15.87
C ASN A 375 -0.40 -11.89 17.05
N ALA A 376 -1.07 -13.04 16.98
CA ALA A 376 -1.95 -13.56 18.02
C ALA A 376 -1.90 -15.10 18.12
N PRO A 377 -0.71 -15.72 18.21
CA PRO A 377 -0.52 -17.17 18.04
C PRO A 377 -1.21 -18.05 19.08
N LEU A 378 -1.60 -17.49 20.24
CA LEU A 378 -2.33 -18.20 21.29
C LEU A 378 -3.85 -18.16 21.10
N VAL A 379 -4.37 -17.28 20.24
CA VAL A 379 -5.81 -17.14 20.03
C VAL A 379 -6.34 -18.34 19.27
N GLY A 380 -7.30 -19.06 19.86
CA GLY A 380 -7.90 -20.26 19.26
C GLY A 380 -6.90 -21.41 19.12
N ASN A 381 -5.80 -21.38 19.87
CA ASN A 381 -4.78 -22.42 19.84
C ASN A 381 -5.02 -23.42 20.97
N ALA A 382 -5.08 -24.71 20.63
CA ALA A 382 -5.29 -25.79 21.59
C ALA A 382 -4.29 -25.77 22.77
N VAL A 383 -3.12 -25.13 22.61
CA VAL A 383 -2.15 -24.95 23.71
C VAL A 383 -2.76 -24.25 24.93
N THR A 384 -3.75 -23.37 24.77
CA THR A 384 -4.41 -22.69 25.89
C THR A 384 -5.40 -23.58 26.64
N GLU A 385 -5.75 -24.74 26.08
CA GLU A 385 -6.70 -25.70 26.66
C GLU A 385 -5.98 -26.90 27.31
N LEU A 386 -4.64 -26.93 27.30
CA LEU A 386 -3.85 -28.05 27.84
C LEU A 386 -3.86 -28.12 29.37
N GLY A 387 -4.29 -27.06 30.07
CA GLY A 387 -4.45 -27.06 31.52
C GLY A 387 -3.14 -27.22 32.32
N LEU A 388 -2.00 -26.84 31.73
CA LEU A 388 -0.66 -26.87 32.35
C LEU A 388 -0.34 -25.59 33.13
#